data_AF-A0A2K0WBX8-F1
#
_entry.id   AF-A0A2K0WBX8-F1
#
_cell.length_a   1.000
_cell.length_b   1.000
_cell.length_c   1.000
_cell.angle_alpha   90.00
_cell.angle_beta   90.00
_cell.angle_gamma   90.00
#
_symmetry.space_group_name_H-M   'P 1'
#
loop_
_entity.id
_entity.type
_entity.pdbx_description
1 polymer ?
#
loop_
_entity_poly.entity_id
_entity_poly.type
_entity_poly.pdbx_seq_one_letter_code
_entity_poly.pdbx_strand_id
1 'polypeptide(L)'
;MDPLSITVSTIALAEVVIKGANTLQELLGARENIQSLIDEAYQLERVFEDAQVVLLERKKHDQLPQNAIDPGTVILSQVQEQLQELSNLLNGCIKQAANGEHKMKLSYIAWLQSRKKAKNLQQDLMDARLALSTFWGAVQVLVRNSYTTYQRILKQPP
;
A
#
# COMPACT_ATOMS: atom_id res chain seq x y z
N MET A 1 -0.08 -4.11 -17.51
CA MET A 1 -0.82 -4.86 -16.46
C MET A 1 -2.05 -4.03 -16.10
N ASP A 2 -3.17 -4.66 -15.77
CA ASP A 2 -4.41 -3.92 -15.46
C ASP A 2 -4.31 -3.20 -14.10
N PRO A 3 -4.64 -1.90 -14.00
CA PRO A 3 -4.50 -1.13 -12.75
C PRO A 3 -5.31 -1.68 -11.57
N LEU A 4 -6.49 -2.26 -11.83
CA LEU A 4 -7.28 -2.91 -10.77
C LEU A 4 -6.58 -4.17 -10.27
N SER A 5 -6.03 -4.98 -11.18
CA SER A 5 -5.25 -6.17 -10.81
C SER A 5 -4.05 -5.82 -9.92
N ILE A 6 -3.29 -4.76 -10.26
CA ILE A 6 -2.16 -4.31 -9.43
C ILE A 6 -2.65 -3.88 -8.05
N THR A 7 -3.71 -3.07 -8.00
CA THR A 7 -4.27 -2.56 -6.73
C THR A 7 -4.70 -3.70 -5.81
N VAL A 8 -5.44 -4.68 -6.33
CA VAL A 8 -5.86 -5.88 -5.57
C VAL A 8 -4.66 -6.65 -5.04
N SER A 9 -3.64 -6.88 -5.88
CA SER A 9 -2.43 -7.59 -5.44
C SER A 9 -1.63 -6.80 -4.38
N THR A 10 -1.67 -5.47 -4.43
CA THR A 10 -0.97 -4.60 -3.49
C THR A 10 -1.66 -4.57 -2.13
N ILE A 11 -3.01 -4.57 -2.10
CA ILE A 11 -3.81 -4.76 -0.88
C ILE A 11 -3.45 -6.09 -0.20
N ALA A 12 -3.46 -7.19 -0.96
CA ALA A 12 -3.13 -8.51 -0.41
C ALA A 12 -1.70 -8.56 0.17
N LEU A 13 -0.74 -7.86 -0.45
CA LEU A 13 0.62 -7.75 0.07
C LEU A 13 0.70 -6.90 1.34
N ALA A 14 -0.05 -5.80 1.43
CA ALA A 14 -0.14 -5.00 2.64
C ALA A 14 -0.67 -5.83 3.82
N GLU A 15 -1.71 -6.63 3.61
CA GLU A 15 -2.21 -7.57 4.64
C GLU A 15 -1.15 -8.57 5.10
N VAL A 16 -0.34 -9.10 4.18
CA VAL A 16 0.74 -10.03 4.50
C VAL A 16 1.82 -9.34 5.35
N VAL A 17 2.17 -8.10 5.00
CA VAL A 17 3.11 -7.28 5.78
C VAL A 17 2.56 -7.01 7.18
N ILE A 18 1.28 -6.64 7.31
CA ILE A 18 0.61 -6.41 8.60
C ILE A 18 0.66 -7.67 9.46
N LYS A 19 0.27 -8.82 8.91
CA LYS A 19 0.31 -10.12 9.61
C LYS A 19 1.73 -10.46 10.05
N GLY A 20 2.72 -10.32 9.16
CA GLY A 20 4.13 -10.57 9.47
C GLY A 20 4.67 -9.63 10.56
N ALA A 21 4.32 -8.35 10.51
CA ALA A 21 4.73 -7.36 11.50
C ALA A 21 4.11 -7.65 12.88
N ASN A 22 2.82 -8.03 12.93
CA ASN A 22 2.16 -8.45 14.17
C ASN A 22 2.81 -9.71 14.77
N THR A 23 3.06 -10.74 13.96
CA THR A 23 3.76 -11.95 14.42
C THR A 23 5.16 -11.62 14.95
N LEU A 24 5.90 -10.75 14.27
CA LEU A 24 7.22 -10.33 14.74
C LEU A 24 7.11 -9.52 16.05
N GLN A 25 6.12 -8.65 16.20
CA GLN A 25 5.87 -7.91 17.43
C GLN A 25 5.62 -8.84 18.62
N GLU A 26 4.79 -9.88 18.43
CA GLU A 26 4.54 -10.92 19.45
C GLU A 26 5.82 -11.67 19.82
N LEU A 27 6.65 -12.02 18.84
CA LEU A 27 7.90 -12.75 19.06
C LEU A 27 8.98 -11.93 19.77
N LEU A 28 9.03 -10.61 19.53
CA LEU A 28 10.06 -9.75 20.09
C LEU A 28 9.69 -9.18 21.47
N GLY A 29 8.40 -9.18 21.84
CA GLY A 29 7.92 -8.55 23.09
C GLY A 29 8.16 -7.03 23.16
N ALA A 30 8.67 -6.42 22.09
CA ALA A 30 9.04 -5.01 22.02
C ALA A 30 8.08 -4.26 21.09
N ARG A 31 6.99 -3.78 21.67
CA ARG A 31 5.86 -3.14 20.97
C ARG A 31 6.28 -1.92 20.15
N GLU A 32 7.20 -1.12 20.67
CA GLU A 32 7.51 0.22 20.16
C GLU A 32 8.29 0.26 18.83
N ASN A 33 9.05 -0.78 18.48
CA ASN A 33 9.92 -0.75 17.30
C ASN A 33 9.23 -1.14 15.99
N ILE A 34 8.09 -1.85 16.08
CA ILE A 34 7.37 -2.39 14.91
C ILE A 34 6.02 -1.70 14.73
N GLN A 35 5.49 -1.03 15.77
CA GLN A 35 4.18 -0.38 15.70
C GLN A 35 4.08 0.64 14.57
N SER A 36 5.10 1.48 14.37
CA SER A 36 5.07 2.47 13.29
C SER A 36 5.01 1.83 11.90
N LEU A 37 5.61 0.66 11.72
CA LEU A 37 5.58 -0.10 10.47
C LEU A 37 4.18 -0.69 10.23
N ILE A 38 3.54 -1.21 11.28
CA ILE A 38 2.17 -1.71 11.25
C ILE A 38 1.21 -0.56 10.88
N ASP A 39 1.35 0.58 11.55
CA ASP A 39 0.49 1.75 11.31
C ASP A 39 0.63 2.26 9.87
N GLU A 40 1.84 2.26 9.31
CA GLU A 40 2.06 2.67 7.92
C GLU A 40 1.46 1.67 6.93
N ALA A 41 1.59 0.36 7.18
CA ALA A 41 0.99 -0.65 6.32
C ALA A 41 -0.55 -0.57 6.30
N TYR A 42 -1.19 -0.28 7.44
CA TYR A 42 -2.63 0.01 7.50
C TYR A 42 -3.02 1.30 6.76
N GLN A 43 -2.19 2.34 6.83
CA GLN A 43 -2.46 3.59 6.10
C GLN A 43 -2.35 3.37 4.58
N LEU A 44 -1.40 2.56 4.12
CA LEU A 44 -1.27 2.17 2.73
C LEU A 44 -2.45 1.33 2.23
N GLU A 45 -2.89 0.35 3.02
CA GLU A 45 -4.07 -0.47 2.71
C GLU A 45 -5.29 0.42 2.39
N ARG A 46 -5.58 1.41 3.25
CA ARG A 46 -6.66 2.38 3.03
C ARG A 46 -6.50 3.18 1.73
N VAL A 47 -5.28 3.62 1.41
CA VAL A 47 -5.02 4.36 0.16
C VAL A 47 -5.24 3.48 -1.07
N PHE A 48 -4.95 2.18 -0.99
CA PHE A 48 -5.25 1.24 -2.08
C PHE A 48 -6.74 0.92 -2.19
N GLU A 49 -7.46 0.82 -1.08
CA GLU A 49 -8.92 0.69 -1.09
C GLU A 49 -9.57 1.90 -1.77
N ASP A 50 -9.15 3.11 -1.42
CA ASP A 50 -9.59 4.35 -2.07
C ASP A 50 -9.26 4.35 -3.57
N ALA A 51 -8.05 3.93 -3.94
CA ALA A 51 -7.64 3.78 -5.34
C ALA A 51 -8.52 2.77 -6.10
N GLN A 52 -8.83 1.64 -5.47
CA GLN A 52 -9.69 0.61 -6.05
C GLN A 52 -11.09 1.16 -6.32
N VAL A 53 -11.67 1.92 -5.39
CA VAL A 53 -12.98 2.56 -5.56
C VAL A 53 -12.96 3.50 -6.77
N VAL A 54 -11.97 4.38 -6.87
CA VAL A 54 -11.82 5.33 -7.99
C VAL A 54 -11.69 4.60 -9.34
N LEU A 55 -10.87 3.54 -9.39
CA LEU A 55 -10.69 2.73 -10.61
C LEU A 55 -11.97 1.99 -11.01
N LEU A 56 -12.74 1.49 -10.04
CA LEU A 56 -14.03 0.85 -10.28
C LEU A 56 -15.09 1.84 -10.79
N GLU A 57 -15.18 3.03 -10.19
CA GLU A 57 -16.07 4.10 -10.65
C GLU A 57 -15.73 4.53 -12.08
N ARG A 58 -14.44 4.72 -12.38
CA ARG A 58 -13.96 5.02 -13.72
C ARG A 58 -14.37 3.94 -14.73
N LYS A 59 -14.17 2.67 -14.41
CA LYS A 59 -14.55 1.55 -15.29
C LYS A 59 -16.05 1.49 -15.55
N LYS A 60 -16.89 1.91 -14.60
CA LYS A 60 -18.34 1.95 -14.76
C LYS A 60 -18.82 3.10 -15.65
N HIS A 61 -18.06 4.19 -15.73
CA HIS A 61 -18.52 5.42 -16.37
C HIS A 61 -17.66 5.91 -17.55
N ASP A 62 -16.60 5.20 -17.92
CA ASP A 62 -15.64 5.60 -18.98
C ASP A 62 -15.14 7.05 -18.86
N GLN A 63 -15.03 7.55 -17.62
CA GLN A 63 -14.89 8.98 -17.34
C GLN A 63 -13.47 9.54 -17.52
N LEU A 64 -12.44 8.69 -17.64
CA LEU A 64 -11.06 9.15 -17.80
C LEU A 64 -10.26 8.32 -18.80
N PRO A 65 -9.43 8.98 -19.65
CA PRO A 65 -8.52 8.30 -20.55
C PRO A 65 -7.40 7.61 -19.76
N GLN A 66 -6.86 6.51 -20.30
CA GLN A 66 -5.91 5.63 -19.62
C GLN A 66 -4.62 6.35 -19.19
N ASN A 67 -4.15 7.29 -20.00
CA ASN A 67 -2.99 8.14 -19.73
C ASN A 67 -3.12 8.99 -18.44
N ALA A 68 -4.33 9.27 -17.98
CA ALA A 68 -4.56 9.99 -16.73
C ALA A 68 -4.31 9.11 -15.49
N ILE A 69 -4.16 7.79 -15.66
CA ILE A 69 -4.06 6.77 -14.59
C ILE A 69 -2.68 6.08 -14.60
N ASP A 70 -1.99 6.10 -15.74
CA ASP A 70 -0.66 5.48 -15.89
C ASP A 70 0.36 5.95 -14.84
N PRO A 71 0.45 7.25 -14.46
CA PRO A 71 1.37 7.68 -13.40
C PRO A 71 1.08 7.02 -12.04
N GLY A 72 -0.19 6.89 -11.66
CA GLY A 72 -0.60 6.19 -10.44
C GLY A 72 -0.29 4.70 -10.49
N THR A 73 -0.40 4.09 -11.67
CA THR A 73 -0.07 2.67 -11.88
C THR A 73 1.42 2.40 -11.67
N VAL A 74 2.29 3.32 -12.13
CA VAL A 74 3.74 3.24 -11.89
C VAL A 74 4.07 3.29 -10.40
N ILE A 75 3.46 4.23 -9.67
CA ILE A 75 3.67 4.35 -8.22
C ILE A 75 3.17 3.08 -7.50
N LEU A 76 2.01 2.55 -7.88
CA LEU A 76 1.49 1.29 -7.33
C LEU A 76 2.45 0.12 -7.55
N SER A 77 3.06 -0.01 -8.73
CA SER A 77 4.05 -1.06 -9.00
C SER A 77 5.29 -0.91 -8.11
N GLN A 78 5.80 0.30 -7.90
CA GLN A 78 6.93 0.55 -6.99
C GLN A 78 6.59 0.18 -5.55
N VAL A 79 5.38 0.55 -5.09
CA VAL A 79 4.92 0.20 -3.75
C VAL A 79 4.75 -1.32 -3.59
N GLN A 80 4.27 -2.00 -4.62
CA GLN A 80 4.16 -3.45 -4.64
C GLN A 80 5.53 -4.12 -4.42
N GLU A 81 6.57 -3.63 -5.10
CA GLU A 81 7.95 -4.13 -4.93
C GLU A 81 8.46 -3.88 -3.51
N GLN A 82 8.24 -2.68 -2.96
CA GLN A 82 8.65 -2.32 -1.59
C GLN A 82 7.93 -3.16 -0.53
N LEU A 83 6.62 -3.40 -0.68
CA LEU A 83 5.85 -4.27 0.20
C LEU A 83 6.30 -5.72 0.11
N GLN A 84 6.64 -6.20 -1.09
CA GLN A 84 7.18 -7.54 -1.28
C GLN A 84 8.55 -7.69 -0.60
N GLU A 85 9.41 -6.68 -0.72
CA GLU A 85 10.72 -6.66 -0.05
C GLU A 85 10.58 -6.62 1.47
N LEU A 86 9.65 -5.81 1.98
CA LEU A 86 9.35 -5.74 3.41
C LEU A 86 8.79 -7.06 3.95
N SER A 87 7.87 -7.69 3.21
CA SER A 87 7.34 -9.02 3.53
C SER A 87 8.46 -10.06 3.60
N ASN A 88 9.40 -10.05 2.65
CA ASN A 88 10.55 -10.96 2.66
C ASN A 88 11.45 -10.74 3.88
N LEU A 89 11.68 -9.48 4.26
CA LEU A 89 12.45 -9.12 5.45
C LEU A 89 11.79 -9.65 6.73
N LEU A 90 10.50 -9.37 6.91
CA LEU A 90 9.73 -9.83 8.08
C LEU A 90 9.70 -11.36 8.16
N ASN A 91 9.42 -12.04 7.05
CA ASN A 91 9.44 -13.49 6.97
C ASN A 91 10.84 -14.07 7.25
N GLY A 92 11.91 -13.38 6.83
CA GLY A 92 13.28 -13.75 7.17
C GLY A 92 13.54 -13.72 8.68
N CYS A 93 13.09 -12.66 9.37
CA CYS A 93 13.18 -12.57 10.83
C CYS A 93 12.37 -13.67 11.53
N ILE A 94 11.15 -13.93 11.09
CA ILE A 94 10.27 -14.96 11.68
C ILE A 94 10.82 -16.37 11.45
N LYS A 95 11.34 -16.68 10.24
CA LYS A 95 11.89 -18.01 9.92
C LYS A 95 13.13 -18.34 10.73
N GLN A 96 13.97 -17.36 11.07
CA GLN A 96 15.12 -17.60 11.95
C GLN A 96 14.70 -18.03 13.36
N ALA A 97 13.51 -17.64 13.82
CA ALA A 97 12.92 -18.12 15.06
C ALA A 97 12.52 -19.61 15.01
N ALA A 98 12.16 -20.14 13.85
CA ALA A 98 11.57 -21.47 13.75
C ALA A 98 12.57 -22.60 14.08
N ASN A 99 13.87 -22.32 13.96
CA ASN A 99 14.92 -23.35 13.88
C ASN A 99 15.72 -23.60 15.18
N GLY A 100 15.31 -23.10 16.35
CA GLY A 100 16.10 -23.33 17.58
C GLY A 100 15.40 -23.12 18.91
N GLU A 101 16.06 -23.54 19.99
CA GLU A 101 15.63 -23.39 21.39
C GLU A 101 15.58 -21.91 21.83
N HIS A 102 16.23 -21.01 21.08
CA HIS A 102 16.41 -19.59 21.37
C HIS A 102 15.61 -18.67 20.42
N LYS A 103 14.36 -19.06 20.09
CA LYS A 103 13.51 -18.42 19.07
C LYS A 103 13.48 -16.89 19.15
N MET A 104 13.18 -16.35 20.34
CA MET A 104 13.06 -14.91 20.57
C MET A 104 14.38 -14.17 20.33
N LYS A 105 15.50 -14.73 20.83
CA LYS A 105 16.82 -14.09 20.71
C LYS A 105 17.30 -14.06 19.27
N LEU A 106 17.07 -15.13 18.49
CA LEU A 106 17.44 -15.19 17.08
C LEU A 106 16.61 -14.23 16.23
N SER A 107 15.28 -14.19 16.42
CA SER A 107 14.43 -13.19 15.75
C SER A 107 14.82 -11.77 16.09
N TYR A 108 15.16 -11.51 17.36
CA TYR A 108 15.55 -10.19 17.81
C TYR A 108 16.85 -9.74 17.14
N ILE A 109 17.86 -10.60 17.07
CA ILE A 109 19.12 -10.31 16.38
C ILE A 109 18.87 -10.08 14.87
N ALA A 110 18.07 -10.94 14.24
CA ALA A 110 17.71 -10.80 12.83
C ALA A 110 16.99 -9.47 12.54
N TRP A 111 16.08 -9.08 13.42
CA TRP A 111 15.38 -7.80 13.35
C TRP A 111 16.34 -6.63 13.53
N LEU A 112 17.22 -6.66 14.53
CA LEU A 112 18.22 -5.60 14.75
C LEU A 112 19.10 -5.37 13.52
N GLN A 113 19.53 -6.45 12.85
CA GLN A 113 20.30 -6.36 11.61
C GLN A 113 19.49 -5.75 10.45
N SER A 114 18.20 -6.06 10.38
CA SER A 114 17.32 -5.64 9.29
C SER A 114 16.65 -4.28 9.55
N ARG A 115 16.72 -3.75 10.77
CA ARG A 115 16.00 -2.56 11.22
C ARG A 115 16.24 -1.33 10.37
N LYS A 116 17.49 -1.07 9.98
CA LYS A 116 17.83 0.08 9.11
C LYS A 116 17.14 -0.03 7.76
N LYS A 117 17.15 -1.23 7.17
CA LYS A 117 16.50 -1.51 5.89
C LYS A 117 14.98 -1.40 6.00
N ALA A 118 14.38 -1.95 7.06
CA ALA A 118 12.95 -1.83 7.31
C ALA A 118 12.52 -0.36 7.47
N LYS A 119 13.32 0.47 8.15
CA LYS A 119 13.05 1.90 8.30
C LYS A 119 13.14 2.66 6.97
N ASN A 120 14.10 2.33 6.11
CA ASN A 120 14.19 2.94 4.78
C ASN A 120 12.97 2.56 3.94
N LEU A 121 12.61 1.27 3.90
CA LEU A 121 11.41 0.80 3.21
C LEU A 121 10.14 1.49 3.74
N GLN A 122 10.03 1.66 5.07
CA GLN A 122 8.92 2.40 5.67
C GLN A 122 8.87 3.85 5.17
N GLN A 123 10.00 4.55 5.09
CA GLN A 123 10.05 5.92 4.58
C GLN A 123 9.65 5.98 3.10
N ASP A 124 10.16 5.06 2.28
CA ASP A 124 9.83 5.01 0.86
C ASP A 124 8.33 4.74 0.65
N LEU A 125 7.74 3.88 1.50
CA LEU A 125 6.32 3.58 1.55
C LEU A 125 5.48 4.80 1.98
N MET A 126 5.94 5.58 2.97
CA MET A 126 5.31 6.85 3.36
C MET A 126 5.30 7.87 2.22
N ASP A 127 6.42 8.02 1.54
CA ASP A 127 6.56 8.97 0.41
C ASP A 127 5.65 8.55 -0.74
N ALA A 128 5.60 7.25 -1.06
CA ALA A 128 4.72 6.71 -2.08
C ALA A 128 3.24 6.82 -1.70
N ARG A 129 2.88 6.64 -0.42
CA ARG A 129 1.52 6.88 0.08
C ARG A 129 1.09 8.32 -0.16
N LEU A 130 1.92 9.29 0.20
CA LEU A 130 1.64 10.71 -0.02
C LEU A 130 1.47 11.03 -1.51
N ALA A 131 2.30 10.45 -2.37
CA ALA A 131 2.19 10.59 -3.81
C ALA A 131 0.87 10.00 -4.35
N LEU A 132 0.49 8.79 -3.90
CA LEU A 132 -0.77 8.16 -4.27
C LEU A 132 -1.99 8.93 -3.78
N SER A 133 -2.02 9.36 -2.51
CA SER A 133 -3.12 10.17 -1.98
C SER A 133 -3.29 11.48 -2.75
N THR A 134 -2.18 12.15 -3.09
CA THR A 134 -2.21 13.36 -3.90
C THR A 134 -2.76 13.10 -5.30
N PHE A 135 -2.28 12.03 -5.94
CA PHE A 135 -2.70 11.61 -7.26
C PHE A 135 -4.19 11.26 -7.31
N TRP A 136 -4.65 10.37 -6.42
CA TRP A 136 -6.04 9.95 -6.39
C TRP A 136 -6.98 11.09 -6.00
N GLY A 137 -6.56 11.99 -5.11
CA GLY A 137 -7.30 13.22 -4.83
C GLY A 137 -7.50 14.08 -6.08
N ALA A 138 -6.45 14.26 -6.89
CA ALA A 138 -6.56 15.01 -8.15
C ALA A 138 -7.47 14.30 -9.17
N VAL A 139 -7.32 12.97 -9.31
CA VAL A 139 -8.15 12.15 -10.20
C VAL A 139 -9.63 12.23 -9.79
N GLN A 140 -9.94 12.12 -8.50
CA GLN A 140 -11.32 12.18 -8.00
C GLN A 140 -11.98 13.54 -8.27
N VAL A 141 -11.24 14.64 -8.14
CA VAL A 141 -11.73 15.98 -8.51
C VAL A 141 -12.06 16.06 -10.01
N LEU A 142 -11.21 15.51 -10.88
CA LEU A 142 -11.44 15.48 -12.32
C LEU A 142 -12.68 14.66 -12.69
N VAL A 143 -12.85 13.48 -12.08
CA VAL A 143 -14.03 12.62 -12.25
C VAL A 143 -15.31 13.37 -11.85
N ARG A 144 -15.32 14.00 -10.67
CA ARG A 144 -16.49 14.72 -10.15
C ARG A 144 -16.86 15.91 -11.03
N ASN A 145 -15.87 16.69 -11.49
CA ASN A 145 -16.10 17.85 -12.36
C ASN A 145 -16.69 17.42 -13.70
N SER A 146 -16.18 16.34 -14.29
CA SER A 146 -16.69 15.78 -15.54
C SER A 146 -18.18 15.43 -15.43
N TYR A 147 -18.59 14.77 -14.35
CA TYR A 147 -19.98 14.40 -14.10
C TYR A 147 -20.92 15.61 -13.98
N THR A 148 -20.50 16.66 -13.26
CA THR A 148 -21.31 17.90 -13.13
C THR A 148 -21.48 18.66 -14.44
N THR A 149 -20.46 18.65 -15.30
CA THR A 149 -20.54 19.26 -16.64
C THR A 149 -21.51 18.49 -17.54
N TYR A 150 -21.44 17.15 -17.57
CA TYR A 150 -22.38 16.33 -18.33
C TYR A 150 -23.83 16.52 -17.88
N GLN A 151 -24.09 16.58 -16.57
CA GLN A 151 -25.45 16.81 -16.07
C GLN A 151 -25.99 18.22 -16.36
N ARG A 152 -25.12 19.24 -16.50
CA ARG A 152 -25.56 20.58 -16.92
C ARG A 152 -25.94 20.62 -18.40
N ILE A 153 -25.15 19.97 -19.26
CA ILE A 153 -25.43 19.90 -20.70
C ILE A 153 -26.74 19.15 -20.97
N LEU A 154 -26.99 18.05 -20.26
CA LEU A 154 -28.22 17.25 -20.40
C LEU A 154 -29.48 17.91 -19.83
N LYS A 155 -29.36 18.98 -19.03
CA LYS A 155 -30.49 19.69 -18.40
C LYS A 155 -30.83 21.02 -19.06
N GLN A 156 -30.15 21.42 -20.14
CA GLN A 156 -30.55 22.60 -20.90
C GLN A 156 -31.71 22.23 -21.85
N PRO A 157 -32.89 22.88 -21.73
CA PRO A 157 -33.94 22.72 -22.73
C PRO A 157 -33.51 23.43 -24.04
N PRO A 158 -34.06 23.01 -25.20
CA PRO A 158 -33.71 23.56 -26.51
C PRO A 158 -34.03 25.05 -26.66
#